data_AF-A0A7K3D2N3-F1
#
_entry.id   AF-A0A7K3D2N3-F1
#
_cell.length_a   1.000
_cell.length_b   1.000
_cell.length_c   1.000
_cell.angle_alpha   90.00
_cell.angle_beta   90.00
_cell.angle_gamma   90.00
#
_symmetry.space_group_name_H-M   'P 1'
#
loop_
_entity.id
_entity.type
_entity.pdbx_description
1 polymer ?
#
loop_
_entity_poly.entity_id
_entity_poly.type
_entity_poly.pdbx_seq_one_letter_code
_entity_poly.pdbx_strand_id
1 'polypeptide(L)'
;SGSGVAFTRDPATGRPGLYGDYLPDAQGEDVVAGIRNTVPLTDLERLDPDSYHRLLAHMETLERHYRDLCDIEFTIEHGTLWMLQTRVGKRTAEAAFAIAAELADEGTITRDEALVRVSGEQLARLMFPRFDADAAGEPLAHGVPASPGAAVGAAVFDSAEAVRRAAAGEKMVLVRQETTPDDLPGMIAAQAVLTGRGGKTSHAAVVARGMGKVCVCGAEALSVDTGARRFTAPDGTVVEEGTVLSVDGSTGTVYRGAVPLADSAVIRFLEDGSRGEDTAGTVDAVARALARADSVRRLEVRANADTPEDAARARRFGAQGIGLCRTEHMFLGERRKLVEEM
;
A
#
# COMPACT_ATOMS: atom_id res chain seq x y z
N SER A 1 9.25 12.27 -29.21
CA SER A 1 9.02 13.07 -27.99
C SER A 1 8.02 12.35 -27.10
N GLY A 2 7.97 12.68 -25.81
CA GLY A 2 7.02 12.13 -24.84
C GLY A 2 7.37 12.53 -23.41
N SER A 3 6.51 12.18 -22.46
CA SER A 3 6.69 12.48 -21.04
C SER A 3 6.56 11.22 -20.20
N GLY A 4 7.22 11.18 -19.05
CA GLY A 4 7.15 10.02 -18.16
C GLY A 4 7.45 10.34 -16.70
N VAL A 5 7.10 9.38 -15.85
CA VAL A 5 7.36 9.38 -14.41
C VAL A 5 8.09 8.09 -14.06
N ALA A 6 9.18 8.20 -13.30
CA ALA A 6 10.05 7.08 -12.94
C ALA A 6 10.36 7.09 -11.44
N PHE A 7 10.52 5.90 -10.89
CA PHE A 7 10.94 5.64 -9.53
C PHE A 7 12.21 4.78 -9.57
N THR A 8 13.20 5.11 -8.73
CA THR A 8 14.48 4.38 -8.71
C THR A 8 14.38 2.96 -8.14
N ARG A 9 13.32 2.71 -7.35
CA ARG A 9 12.90 1.38 -6.85
C ARG A 9 11.37 1.32 -6.88
N ASP A 10 10.82 0.13 -6.77
CA ASP A 10 9.36 -0.05 -6.70
C ASP A 10 8.80 0.62 -5.42
N PRO A 11 7.93 1.65 -5.51
CA PRO A 11 7.37 2.33 -4.34
C PRO A 11 6.33 1.48 -3.59
N ALA A 12 5.88 0.35 -4.13
CA ALA A 12 4.95 -0.59 -3.52
C ALA A 12 5.65 -1.74 -2.79
N THR A 13 6.69 -2.32 -3.40
CA THR A 13 7.41 -3.49 -2.85
C THR A 13 8.80 -3.17 -2.28
N GLY A 14 9.39 -2.05 -2.70
CA GLY A 14 10.75 -1.64 -2.35
C GLY A 14 11.85 -2.35 -3.15
N ARG A 15 11.51 -3.29 -4.04
CA ARG A 15 12.48 -4.02 -4.84
C ARG A 15 13.27 -3.08 -5.76
N PRO A 16 14.57 -3.32 -5.97
CA PRO A 16 15.35 -2.58 -6.93
C PRO A 16 14.83 -2.89 -8.34
N GLY A 17 14.84 -1.88 -9.21
CA GLY A 17 14.40 -2.04 -10.59
C GLY A 17 13.56 -0.87 -11.07
N LEU A 18 13.42 -0.81 -12.39
CA LEU A 18 12.72 0.28 -13.06
C LEU A 18 11.22 0.19 -12.80
N TYR A 19 10.69 1.21 -12.17
CA TYR A 19 9.28 1.37 -11.94
C TYR A 19 8.84 2.72 -12.48
N GLY A 20 7.86 2.74 -13.38
CA GLY A 20 7.39 3.99 -13.95
C GLY A 20 6.53 3.79 -15.18
N ASP A 21 6.00 4.90 -15.66
CA ASP A 21 5.12 5.01 -16.81
C ASP A 21 5.71 6.02 -17.80
N TYR A 22 5.62 5.71 -19.09
CA TYR A 22 5.99 6.62 -20.18
C TYR A 22 4.85 6.73 -21.18
N LEU A 23 4.68 7.91 -21.78
CA LEU A 23 3.69 8.13 -22.82
C LEU A 23 4.32 8.86 -24.02
N PRO A 24 4.39 8.23 -25.20
CA PRO A 24 4.89 8.87 -26.40
C PRO A 24 3.90 9.91 -26.93
N ASP A 25 4.44 11.00 -27.48
CA ASP A 25 3.68 12.10 -28.08
C ASP A 25 2.60 12.65 -27.13
N ALA A 26 3.03 13.02 -25.92
CA ALA A 26 2.16 13.44 -24.83
C ALA A 26 2.87 14.40 -23.88
N GLN A 27 2.08 15.13 -23.09
CA GLN A 27 2.56 15.98 -22.01
C GLN A 27 2.36 15.29 -20.64
N GLY A 28 2.98 15.83 -19.59
CA GLY A 28 2.90 15.26 -18.24
C GLY A 28 1.46 15.12 -17.72
N GLU A 29 0.56 16.05 -18.08
CA GLU A 29 -0.86 15.99 -17.72
C GLU A 29 -1.53 14.71 -18.24
N ASP A 30 -1.20 14.26 -19.46
CA ASP A 30 -1.78 13.06 -20.06
C ASP A 30 -1.37 11.78 -19.31
N VAL A 31 -0.14 11.76 -18.76
CA VAL A 31 0.40 10.64 -17.97
C VAL A 31 -0.35 10.51 -16.65
N VAL A 32 -0.60 11.63 -15.98
CA VAL A 32 -1.27 11.65 -14.66
C VAL A 32 -2.78 11.44 -14.78
N ALA A 33 -3.39 12.01 -15.83
CA ALA A 33 -4.83 11.92 -16.06
C ALA A 33 -5.29 10.49 -16.41
N GLY A 34 -4.42 9.66 -16.99
CA GLY A 34 -4.75 8.26 -17.31
C GLY A 34 -5.74 8.09 -18.47
N ILE A 35 -5.99 9.15 -19.24
CA ILE A 35 -6.89 9.15 -20.41
C ILE A 35 -6.33 8.25 -21.53
N ARG A 36 -4.99 8.24 -21.67
CA ARG A 36 -4.26 7.37 -22.58
C ARG A 36 -3.50 6.32 -21.77
N ASN A 37 -3.47 5.10 -22.28
CA ASN A 37 -2.69 4.04 -21.66
C ASN A 37 -1.20 4.36 -21.78
N THR A 38 -0.54 4.46 -20.64
CA THR A 38 0.92 4.56 -20.56
C THR A 38 1.53 3.22 -20.94
N VAL A 39 2.77 3.27 -21.42
CA VAL A 39 3.60 2.07 -21.55
C VAL A 39 4.50 1.96 -20.32
N PRO A 40 4.86 0.74 -19.89
CA PRO A 40 5.86 0.55 -18.85
C PRO A 40 7.16 1.28 -19.20
N LEU A 41 7.84 1.83 -18.20
CA LEU A 41 9.12 2.53 -18.41
C LEU A 41 10.16 1.65 -19.14
N THR A 42 10.12 0.33 -18.95
CA THR A 42 10.99 -0.63 -19.65
C THR A 42 10.82 -0.61 -21.16
N ASP A 43 9.62 -0.28 -21.66
CA ASP A 43 9.36 -0.20 -23.10
C ASP A 43 10.06 1.00 -23.74
N LEU A 44 10.48 1.99 -22.94
CA LEU A 44 11.28 3.12 -23.41
C LEU A 44 12.60 2.67 -24.03
N GLU A 45 13.19 1.57 -23.55
CA GLU A 45 14.43 0.99 -24.12
C GLU A 45 14.28 0.69 -25.62
N ARG A 46 13.09 0.26 -26.05
CA ARG A 46 12.79 -0.02 -27.46
C ARG A 46 12.44 1.23 -28.24
N LEU A 47 11.81 2.22 -27.60
CA LEU A 47 11.30 3.42 -28.24
C LEU A 47 12.37 4.50 -28.45
N ASP A 48 13.23 4.70 -27.46
CA ASP A 48 14.36 5.64 -27.46
C ASP A 48 15.48 5.12 -26.54
N PRO A 49 16.35 4.23 -27.04
CA PRO A 49 17.40 3.58 -26.24
C PRO A 49 18.38 4.57 -25.61
N ASP A 50 18.70 5.65 -26.31
CA ASP A 50 19.67 6.65 -25.85
C ASP A 50 19.10 7.43 -24.66
N SER A 51 17.85 7.89 -24.76
CA SER A 51 17.16 8.54 -23.64
C SER A 51 16.97 7.58 -22.46
N TYR A 52 16.66 6.31 -22.73
CA TYR A 52 16.53 5.29 -21.68
C TYR A 52 17.82 5.12 -20.88
N HIS A 53 18.96 4.88 -21.54
CA HIS A 53 20.25 4.71 -20.84
C HIS A 53 20.68 5.97 -20.09
N ARG A 54 20.43 7.16 -20.65
CA ARG A 54 20.68 8.42 -19.95
C ARG A 54 19.80 8.58 -18.70
N LEU A 55 18.53 8.18 -18.79
CA LEU A 55 17.62 8.19 -17.65
C LEU A 55 18.13 7.26 -16.55
N LEU A 56 18.57 6.03 -16.87
CA LEU A 56 19.15 5.11 -15.88
C LEU A 56 20.36 5.70 -15.16
N ALA A 57 21.29 6.32 -15.91
CA ALA A 57 22.46 6.95 -15.31
C ALA A 57 22.07 8.12 -14.38
N HIS A 58 21.07 8.91 -14.76
CA HIS A 58 20.54 9.98 -13.90
C HIS A 58 19.83 9.44 -12.66
N MET A 59 19.02 8.39 -12.80
CA MET A 59 18.34 7.70 -11.70
C MET A 59 19.34 7.20 -10.65
N GLU A 60 20.40 6.53 -11.10
CA GLU A 60 21.47 6.02 -10.24
C GLU A 60 22.23 7.16 -9.52
N THR A 61 22.45 8.28 -10.22
CA THR A 61 23.09 9.48 -9.66
C THR A 61 22.20 10.12 -8.58
N LEU A 62 20.90 10.24 -8.86
CA LEU A 62 19.92 10.82 -7.95
C LEU A 62 19.76 9.97 -6.69
N GLU A 63 19.62 8.64 -6.83
CA GLU A 63 19.49 7.75 -5.67
C GLU A 63 20.73 7.78 -4.78
N ARG A 64 21.94 7.81 -5.35
CA ARG A 64 23.17 8.01 -4.57
C ARG A 64 23.25 9.37 -3.89
N HIS A 65 22.80 10.43 -4.56
CA HIS A 65 22.87 11.79 -4.04
C HIS A 65 21.88 12.00 -2.88
N TYR A 66 20.61 11.64 -3.08
CA TYR A 66 19.57 11.71 -2.05
C TYR A 66 19.70 10.60 -1.01
N ARG A 67 20.49 9.56 -1.33
CA ARG A 67 20.67 8.33 -0.55
C ARG A 67 19.33 7.66 -0.26
N ASP A 68 18.35 7.77 -1.15
CA ASP A 68 16.98 7.27 -0.96
C ASP A 68 16.23 7.12 -2.29
N LEU A 69 15.11 6.39 -2.28
CA LEU A 69 14.20 6.25 -3.42
C LEU A 69 13.81 7.64 -3.97
N CYS A 70 14.04 7.85 -5.26
CA CYS A 70 13.66 9.08 -5.95
C CYS A 70 12.44 8.85 -6.86
N ASP A 71 11.47 9.76 -6.77
CA ASP A 71 10.34 9.96 -7.69
C ASP A 71 10.72 11.08 -8.67
N ILE A 72 10.71 10.77 -9.97
CA ILE A 72 11.36 11.54 -11.03
C ILE A 72 10.35 11.80 -12.15
N GLU A 73 10.25 13.05 -12.58
CA GLU A 73 9.49 13.44 -13.77
C GLU A 73 10.46 13.86 -14.86
N PHE A 74 10.24 13.37 -16.08
CA PHE A 74 11.11 13.64 -17.22
C PHE A 74 10.30 13.83 -18.52
N THR A 75 10.93 14.50 -19.48
CA THR A 75 10.40 14.66 -20.84
C THR A 75 11.50 14.36 -21.84
N ILE A 76 11.12 13.74 -22.96
CA ILE A 76 11.98 13.56 -24.12
C ILE A 76 11.46 14.48 -25.20
N GLU A 77 12.25 15.47 -25.57
CA GLU A 77 11.94 16.41 -26.64
C GLU A 77 12.89 16.17 -27.81
N HIS A 78 12.36 15.71 -28.95
CA HIS A 78 13.14 15.43 -30.16
C HIS A 78 14.42 14.59 -29.90
N GLY A 79 14.30 13.55 -29.08
CA GLY A 79 15.40 12.64 -28.71
C GLY A 79 16.33 13.17 -27.62
N THR A 80 16.03 14.34 -27.03
CA THR A 80 16.77 14.90 -25.91
C THR A 80 16.01 14.68 -24.61
N LEU A 81 16.61 13.94 -23.68
CA LEU A 81 16.11 13.77 -22.31
C LEU A 81 16.29 15.05 -21.48
N TRP A 82 15.20 15.48 -20.84
CA TRP A 82 15.12 16.57 -19.88
C TRP A 82 14.58 16.06 -18.54
N MET A 83 15.30 16.34 -17.45
CA MET A 83 14.86 16.05 -16.09
C MET A 83 14.08 17.26 -15.57
N LEU A 84 12.83 17.06 -15.15
CA LEU A 84 11.93 18.17 -14.78
C LEU A 84 11.82 18.32 -13.27
N GLN A 85 11.62 17.19 -12.57
CA GLN A 85 11.46 17.16 -11.13
C GLN A 85 12.10 15.91 -10.55
N THR A 86 12.62 16.03 -9.34
CA THR A 86 12.97 14.89 -8.50
C THR A 86 12.61 15.20 -7.06
N ARG A 87 12.17 14.19 -6.33
CA ARG A 87 11.94 14.26 -4.89
C ARG A 87 12.11 12.88 -4.28
N VAL A 88 12.22 12.85 -2.95
CA VAL A 88 12.12 11.60 -2.20
C VAL A 88 10.73 10.98 -2.45
N GLY A 89 10.71 9.77 -3.00
CA GLY A 89 9.49 9.12 -3.46
C GLY A 89 8.58 8.72 -2.29
N LYS A 90 7.28 9.00 -2.43
CA LYS A 90 6.27 8.42 -1.55
C LYS A 90 6.20 6.91 -1.79
N ARG A 91 6.02 6.14 -0.72
CA ARG A 91 6.10 4.67 -0.77
C ARG A 91 5.22 4.02 0.30
N THR A 92 4.98 2.73 0.15
CA THR A 92 4.26 1.92 1.13
C THR A 92 5.12 1.66 2.36
N ALA A 93 4.50 1.19 3.45
CA ALA A 93 5.26 0.73 4.61
C ALA A 93 6.20 -0.44 4.25
N GLU A 94 5.72 -1.36 3.40
CA GLU A 94 6.49 -2.51 2.92
C GLU A 94 7.75 -2.06 2.17
N ALA A 95 7.59 -1.16 1.21
CA ALA A 95 8.70 -0.57 0.48
C ALA A 95 9.64 0.23 1.38
N ALA A 96 9.13 0.97 2.37
CA ALA A 96 9.97 1.74 3.28
C ALA A 96 10.95 0.85 4.07
N PHE A 97 10.47 -0.26 4.63
CA PHE A 97 11.31 -1.22 5.35
C PHE A 97 12.29 -1.91 4.41
N ALA A 98 11.83 -2.37 3.24
CA ALA A 98 12.68 -3.03 2.25
C ALA A 98 13.82 -2.11 1.76
N ILE A 99 13.48 -0.89 1.32
CA ILE A 99 14.45 0.10 0.80
C ILE A 99 15.45 0.51 1.88
N ALA A 100 14.99 0.77 3.12
CA ALA A 100 15.89 1.15 4.19
C ALA A 100 16.89 0.02 4.53
N ALA A 101 16.42 -1.23 4.52
CA ALA A 101 17.28 -2.37 4.75
C ALA A 101 18.27 -2.59 3.60
N GLU A 102 17.82 -2.51 2.35
CA GLU A 102 18.65 -2.72 1.17
C GLU A 102 19.71 -1.61 1.00
N LEU A 103 19.34 -0.34 1.18
CA LEU A 103 20.31 0.77 1.15
C LEU A 103 21.38 0.62 2.25
N ALA A 104 21.05 0.00 3.38
CA ALA A 104 22.01 -0.29 4.43
C ALA A 104 22.93 -1.47 4.07
N ASP A 105 22.37 -2.48 3.41
CA ASP A 105 23.11 -3.65 2.92
C ASP A 105 24.08 -3.26 1.78
N GLU A 106 23.68 -2.30 0.93
CA GLU A 106 24.51 -1.68 -0.12
C GLU A 106 25.60 -0.74 0.44
N GLY A 107 25.53 -0.37 1.73
CA GLY A 107 26.43 0.60 2.35
C GLY A 107 26.16 2.05 1.94
N THR A 108 25.08 2.32 1.21
CA THR A 108 24.60 3.68 0.88
C THR A 108 24.22 4.43 2.15
N ILE A 109 23.65 3.74 3.14
CA ILE A 109 23.34 4.28 4.47
C ILE A 109 23.82 3.39 5.62
N THR A 110 23.94 3.98 6.80
CA THR A 110 24.19 3.25 8.05
C THR A 110 22.91 2.58 8.54
N ARG A 111 23.05 1.57 9.42
CA ARG A 111 21.91 0.92 10.09
C ARG A 111 21.09 1.89 10.95
N ASP A 112 21.70 2.96 11.46
CA ASP A 112 20.99 3.99 12.24
C ASP A 112 20.17 4.91 11.34
N GLU A 113 20.73 5.31 10.19
CA GLU A 113 19.98 6.04 9.18
C GLU A 113 18.80 5.21 8.65
N ALA A 114 18.99 3.90 8.44
CA ALA A 114 17.91 2.98 8.05
C ALA A 114 16.78 2.94 9.09
N LEU A 115 17.12 2.86 10.38
CA LEU A 115 16.13 2.87 11.46
C LEU A 115 15.33 4.18 11.51
N VAL A 116 15.97 5.33 11.30
CA VAL A 116 15.30 6.65 11.32
C VAL A 116 14.37 6.86 10.11
N ARG A 117 14.56 6.11 9.03
CA ARG A 117 13.73 6.20 7.80
C ARG A 117 12.44 5.40 7.85
N VAL A 118 12.29 4.55 8.85
CA VAL A 118 11.05 3.81 9.10
C VAL A 118 10.41 4.29 10.40
N SER A 119 9.09 4.14 10.52
CA SER A 119 8.35 4.58 11.70
C SER A 119 7.53 3.46 12.34
N GLY A 120 7.19 3.63 13.62
CA GLY A 120 6.27 2.74 14.32
C GLY A 120 4.87 2.73 13.70
N GLU A 121 4.43 3.85 13.11
CA GLU A 121 3.17 3.91 12.38
C GLU A 121 3.20 3.03 11.12
N GLN A 122 4.31 3.04 10.37
CA GLN A 122 4.49 2.16 9.23
C GLN A 122 4.52 0.69 9.66
N LEU A 123 5.20 0.37 10.77
CA LEU A 123 5.17 -0.99 11.34
C LEU A 123 3.75 -1.42 11.69
N ALA A 124 2.97 -0.57 12.35
CA ALA A 124 1.58 -0.85 12.69
C ALA A 124 0.74 -1.13 11.43
N ARG A 125 1.00 -0.44 10.31
CA ARG A 125 0.34 -0.72 9.03
C ARG A 125 0.67 -2.10 8.47
N LEU A 126 1.91 -2.56 8.64
CA LEU A 126 2.31 -3.93 8.24
C LEU A 126 1.70 -5.02 9.11
N MET A 127 1.25 -4.66 10.30
CA MET A 127 0.58 -5.56 11.24
C MET A 127 -0.92 -5.70 10.97
N PHE A 128 -1.51 -4.91 10.05
CA PHE A 128 -2.93 -5.06 9.74
C PHE A 128 -3.21 -6.40 9.04
N PRO A 129 -4.32 -7.07 9.41
CA PRO A 129 -4.75 -8.31 8.75
C PRO A 129 -4.86 -8.15 7.22
N ARG A 130 -4.50 -9.20 6.49
CA ARG A 130 -4.66 -9.31 5.02
C ARG A 130 -5.82 -10.26 4.72
N PHE A 131 -6.26 -10.36 3.47
CA PHE A 131 -7.25 -11.39 3.12
C PHE A 131 -6.62 -12.78 3.20
N ASP A 132 -7.41 -13.74 3.70
CA ASP A 132 -7.08 -15.14 3.63
C ASP A 132 -7.24 -15.61 2.18
N ALA A 133 -6.12 -15.82 1.49
CA ALA A 133 -6.10 -16.21 0.09
C ALA A 133 -6.67 -17.62 -0.14
N ASP A 134 -6.57 -18.52 0.85
CA ASP A 134 -7.10 -19.88 0.75
C ASP A 134 -8.62 -19.91 0.93
N ALA A 135 -9.15 -18.95 1.69
CA ALA A 135 -10.59 -18.71 1.83
C ALA A 135 -11.13 -17.74 0.75
N ALA A 136 -10.27 -17.16 -0.07
CA ALA A 136 -10.68 -16.31 -1.17
C ALA A 136 -11.17 -17.18 -2.34
N GLY A 137 -12.39 -16.92 -2.81
CA GLY A 137 -12.90 -17.55 -4.03
C GLY A 137 -12.15 -17.05 -5.28
N GLU A 138 -12.65 -17.39 -6.46
CA GLU A 138 -12.05 -16.90 -7.70
C GLU A 138 -12.12 -15.36 -7.78
N PRO A 139 -11.01 -14.70 -8.17
CA PRO A 139 -10.98 -13.25 -8.30
C PRO A 139 -11.84 -12.77 -9.47
N LEU A 140 -12.55 -11.67 -9.28
CA LEU A 140 -13.31 -10.99 -10.33
C LEU A 140 -12.38 -10.34 -11.36
N ALA A 141 -11.28 -9.76 -10.87
CA ALA A 141 -10.27 -9.12 -11.71
C ALA A 141 -8.97 -8.90 -10.92
N HIS A 142 -7.91 -8.64 -11.69
CA HIS A 142 -6.65 -8.10 -11.22
C HIS A 142 -6.43 -6.71 -11.82
N GLY A 143 -5.79 -5.85 -11.03
CA GLY A 143 -5.30 -4.55 -11.47
C GLY A 143 -3.94 -4.26 -10.85
N VAL A 144 -3.47 -3.03 -11.01
CA VAL A 144 -2.25 -2.52 -10.40
C VAL A 144 -2.45 -2.39 -8.89
N PRO A 145 -1.62 -3.03 -8.04
CA PRO A 145 -1.63 -2.86 -6.59
C PRO A 145 -1.11 -1.47 -6.22
N ALA A 146 -1.99 -0.48 -6.30
CA ALA A 146 -1.61 0.92 -6.21
C ALA A 146 -1.29 1.36 -4.79
N SER A 147 -2.07 0.87 -3.81
CA SER A 147 -1.88 1.15 -2.39
C SER A 147 -2.35 -0.04 -1.53
N PRO A 148 -1.52 -0.54 -0.61
CA PRO A 148 -1.70 -1.84 0.05
C PRO A 148 -2.82 -1.86 1.10
N GLY A 149 -3.23 -3.08 1.46
CA GLY A 149 -4.19 -3.37 2.52
C GLY A 149 -5.39 -4.17 2.03
N ALA A 150 -6.22 -4.62 2.97
CA ALA A 150 -7.43 -5.41 2.72
C ALA A 150 -8.66 -4.63 3.18
N ALA A 151 -9.64 -4.47 2.29
CA ALA A 151 -10.85 -3.71 2.57
C ALA A 151 -12.09 -4.42 2.03
N VAL A 152 -13.13 -4.47 2.87
CA VAL A 152 -14.45 -5.00 2.52
C VAL A 152 -15.47 -3.89 2.55
N GLY A 153 -16.30 -3.79 1.52
CA GLY A 153 -17.38 -2.82 1.47
C GLY A 153 -18.32 -3.03 0.29
N ALA A 154 -19.47 -2.38 0.32
CA ALA A 154 -20.41 -2.40 -0.79
C ALA A 154 -19.92 -1.49 -1.94
N ALA A 155 -20.05 -1.95 -3.18
CA ALA A 155 -19.70 -1.19 -4.37
C ALA A 155 -20.54 0.09 -4.45
N VAL A 156 -19.89 1.23 -4.69
CA VAL A 156 -20.54 2.51 -4.95
C VAL A 156 -19.84 3.19 -6.13
N PHE A 157 -20.60 3.79 -7.04
CA PHE A 157 -20.07 4.30 -8.31
C PHE A 157 -20.00 5.84 -8.38
N ASP A 158 -20.40 6.49 -7.29
CA ASP A 158 -20.48 7.94 -7.15
C ASP A 158 -19.83 8.42 -5.83
N SER A 159 -19.05 9.51 -5.92
CA SER A 159 -18.30 10.08 -4.80
C SER A 159 -19.23 10.65 -3.71
N ALA A 160 -20.28 11.38 -4.09
CA ALA A 160 -21.22 11.97 -3.15
C ALA A 160 -22.02 10.88 -2.41
N GLU A 161 -22.38 9.82 -3.13
CA GLU A 161 -23.04 8.65 -2.56
C GLU A 161 -22.14 7.92 -1.55
N ALA A 162 -20.85 7.76 -1.87
CA ALA A 162 -19.88 7.16 -0.95
C ALA A 162 -19.80 7.93 0.37
N VAL A 163 -19.75 9.27 0.31
CA VAL A 163 -19.75 10.13 1.50
C VAL A 163 -21.05 9.97 2.30
N ARG A 164 -22.19 9.98 1.63
CA ARG A 164 -23.52 9.86 2.26
C ARG A 164 -23.68 8.53 3.02
N ARG A 165 -23.29 7.41 2.40
CA ARG A 165 -23.38 6.08 3.02
C ARG A 165 -22.35 5.87 4.12
N ALA A 166 -21.14 6.40 3.96
CA ALA A 166 -20.14 6.38 5.02
C ALA A 166 -20.61 7.15 6.26
N ALA A 167 -21.30 8.29 6.08
CA ALA A 167 -21.91 9.03 7.19
C ALA A 167 -23.02 8.24 7.92
N ALA A 168 -23.66 7.29 7.24
CA ALA A 168 -24.61 6.34 7.82
C ALA A 168 -23.94 5.12 8.49
N GLY A 169 -22.61 5.06 8.52
CA GLY A 169 -21.84 3.96 9.11
C GLY A 169 -21.62 2.76 8.19
N GLU A 170 -22.01 2.86 6.92
CA GLU A 170 -21.83 1.78 5.96
C GLU A 170 -20.40 1.79 5.36
N LYS A 171 -19.84 0.60 5.13
CA LYS A 171 -18.51 0.43 4.51
C LYS A 171 -18.62 0.31 3.01
N MET A 172 -17.97 1.20 2.26
CA MET A 172 -18.08 1.26 0.79
C MET A 172 -16.76 0.98 0.09
N VAL A 173 -16.82 0.50 -1.15
CA VAL A 173 -15.72 0.46 -2.12
C VAL A 173 -16.09 1.39 -3.27
N LEU A 174 -15.35 2.48 -3.45
CA LEU A 174 -15.57 3.43 -4.53
C LEU A 174 -15.04 2.84 -5.83
N VAL A 175 -15.92 2.59 -6.79
CA VAL A 175 -15.60 2.06 -8.12
C VAL A 175 -15.76 3.15 -9.16
N ARG A 176 -14.71 3.44 -9.93
CA ARG A 176 -14.72 4.47 -10.98
C ARG A 176 -14.03 3.96 -12.23
N GLN A 177 -14.27 4.60 -13.38
CA GLN A 177 -13.43 4.33 -14.55
C GLN A 177 -12.03 4.91 -14.33
N GLU A 178 -11.96 6.15 -13.87
CA GLU A 178 -10.79 6.90 -13.41
C GLU A 178 -11.25 7.88 -12.32
N THR A 179 -10.34 8.33 -11.44
CA THR A 179 -10.69 9.35 -10.43
C THR A 179 -10.18 10.72 -10.83
N THR A 180 -10.96 11.75 -10.50
CA THR A 180 -10.57 13.16 -10.63
C THR A 180 -10.42 13.80 -9.24
N PRO A 181 -9.90 15.04 -9.14
CA PRO A 181 -9.87 15.76 -7.86
C PRO A 181 -11.24 15.89 -7.17
N ASP A 182 -12.33 15.90 -7.94
CA ASP A 182 -13.71 15.96 -7.40
C ASP A 182 -14.12 14.66 -6.68
N ASP A 183 -13.44 13.55 -6.96
CA ASP A 183 -13.69 12.27 -6.29
C ASP A 183 -13.00 12.17 -4.92
N LEU A 184 -12.16 13.13 -4.54
CA LEU A 184 -11.38 13.10 -3.30
C LEU A 184 -12.23 12.87 -2.03
N PRO A 185 -13.39 13.54 -1.83
CA PRO A 185 -14.24 13.28 -0.67
C PRO A 185 -14.72 11.82 -0.60
N GLY A 186 -15.12 11.24 -1.74
CA GLY A 186 -15.52 9.83 -1.84
C GLY A 186 -14.36 8.88 -1.58
N MET A 187 -13.17 9.19 -2.08
CA MET A 187 -11.95 8.41 -1.81
C MET A 187 -11.61 8.41 -0.31
N ILE A 188 -11.79 9.52 0.39
CA ILE A 188 -11.59 9.62 1.84
C ILE A 188 -12.62 8.75 2.58
N ALA A 189 -13.89 8.83 2.18
CA ALA A 189 -14.99 8.13 2.82
C ALA A 189 -14.99 6.61 2.61
N ALA A 190 -14.58 6.13 1.43
CA ALA A 190 -14.59 4.70 1.09
C ALA A 190 -13.53 3.91 1.88
N GLN A 191 -13.70 2.59 2.01
CA GLN A 191 -12.69 1.69 2.56
C GLN A 191 -11.60 1.35 1.53
N ALA A 192 -11.99 1.27 0.25
CA ALA A 192 -11.08 1.09 -0.87
C ALA A 192 -11.53 1.87 -2.11
N VAL A 193 -10.58 2.08 -3.03
CA VAL A 193 -10.81 2.65 -4.35
C VAL A 193 -10.41 1.62 -5.42
N LEU A 194 -11.32 1.35 -6.35
CA LEU A 194 -11.11 0.49 -7.50
C LEU A 194 -11.31 1.30 -8.78
N THR A 195 -10.33 1.29 -9.69
CA THR A 195 -10.45 1.95 -11.00
C THR A 195 -10.28 0.99 -12.17
N GLY A 196 -11.07 1.20 -13.23
CA GLY A 196 -10.96 0.43 -14.48
C GLY A 196 -9.78 0.84 -15.36
N ARG A 197 -9.32 2.09 -15.25
CA ARG A 197 -8.14 2.65 -15.93
C ARG A 197 -7.16 3.25 -14.93
N GLY A 198 -5.99 3.62 -15.44
CA GLY A 198 -4.97 4.33 -14.68
C GLY A 198 -3.83 3.41 -14.26
N GLY A 199 -2.61 3.88 -14.52
CA GLY A 199 -1.39 3.17 -14.17
C GLY A 199 -0.95 3.38 -12.73
N LYS A 200 0.30 2.97 -12.47
CA LYS A 200 0.99 3.06 -11.19
C LYS A 200 1.08 4.50 -10.68
N THR A 201 1.10 5.47 -11.59
CA THR A 201 1.26 6.90 -11.34
C THR A 201 -0.03 7.72 -11.51
N SER A 202 -1.17 7.06 -11.73
CA SER A 202 -2.48 7.71 -11.85
C SER A 202 -2.88 8.51 -10.61
N HIS A 203 -3.79 9.48 -10.77
CA HIS A 203 -4.35 10.27 -9.67
C HIS A 203 -4.83 9.40 -8.50
N ALA A 204 -5.64 8.38 -8.77
CA ALA A 204 -6.11 7.42 -7.76
C ALA A 204 -4.95 6.79 -6.97
N ALA A 205 -3.91 6.34 -7.67
CA ALA A 205 -2.78 5.64 -7.09
C ALA A 205 -1.94 6.55 -6.18
N VAL A 206 -1.63 7.77 -6.63
CA VAL A 206 -0.82 8.73 -5.87
C VAL A 206 -1.56 9.20 -4.62
N VAL A 207 -2.84 9.52 -4.74
CA VAL A 207 -3.67 10.00 -3.63
C VAL A 207 -3.89 8.89 -2.60
N ALA A 208 -4.26 7.69 -3.04
CA ALA A 208 -4.50 6.56 -2.14
C ALA A 208 -3.25 6.18 -1.33
N ARG A 209 -2.07 6.15 -1.96
CA ARG A 209 -0.80 5.91 -1.25
C ARG A 209 -0.52 6.97 -0.20
N GLY A 210 -0.73 8.25 -0.54
CA GLY A 210 -0.54 9.36 0.39
C GLY A 210 -1.43 9.27 1.63
N MET A 211 -2.65 8.77 1.46
CA MET A 211 -3.65 8.62 2.54
C MET A 211 -3.59 7.25 3.24
N GLY A 212 -2.81 6.30 2.74
CA GLY A 212 -2.85 4.91 3.20
C GLY A 212 -4.19 4.22 2.95
N LYS A 213 -4.91 4.61 1.90
CA LYS A 213 -6.20 4.01 1.51
C LYS A 213 -5.94 2.79 0.62
N VAL A 214 -6.66 1.70 0.81
CA VAL A 214 -6.56 0.51 -0.06
C VAL A 214 -6.97 0.89 -1.48
N CYS A 215 -6.13 0.56 -2.47
CA CYS A 215 -6.42 0.93 -3.84
C CYS A 215 -5.86 -0.05 -4.87
N VAL A 216 -6.72 -0.41 -5.82
CA VAL A 216 -6.38 -1.16 -7.03
C VAL A 216 -6.73 -0.29 -8.23
N CYS A 217 -5.74 -0.01 -9.09
CA CYS A 217 -5.94 0.81 -10.28
C CYS A 217 -5.87 -0.01 -11.56
N GLY A 218 -6.45 0.49 -12.65
CA GLY A 218 -6.27 -0.13 -13.96
C GLY A 218 -6.69 -1.60 -14.02
N ALA A 219 -7.81 -1.96 -13.38
CA ALA A 219 -8.43 -3.26 -13.56
C ALA A 219 -9.14 -3.31 -14.92
N GLU A 220 -8.37 -3.27 -16.02
CA GLU A 220 -8.86 -3.07 -17.40
C GLU A 220 -9.83 -4.15 -17.86
N ALA A 221 -9.75 -5.33 -17.24
CA ALA A 221 -10.64 -6.45 -17.49
C ALA A 221 -12.09 -6.17 -17.02
N LEU A 222 -12.27 -5.17 -16.14
CA LEU A 222 -13.59 -4.72 -15.69
C LEU A 222 -14.16 -3.68 -16.65
N SER A 223 -15.36 -3.95 -17.17
CA SER A 223 -16.15 -2.96 -17.88
C SER A 223 -16.98 -2.17 -16.88
N VAL A 224 -16.50 -0.99 -16.46
CA VAL A 224 -17.18 -0.14 -15.48
C VAL A 224 -18.13 0.84 -16.18
N ASP A 225 -19.40 0.83 -15.78
CA ASP A 225 -20.42 1.76 -16.21
C ASP A 225 -20.97 2.52 -14.99
N THR A 226 -20.41 3.71 -14.75
CA THR A 226 -20.82 4.57 -13.62
C THR A 226 -22.24 5.11 -13.80
N GLY A 227 -22.73 5.25 -15.04
CA GLY A 227 -24.09 5.71 -15.34
C GLY A 227 -25.13 4.65 -14.98
N ALA A 228 -24.86 3.39 -15.32
CA ALA A 228 -25.67 2.23 -14.94
C ALA A 228 -25.36 1.72 -13.52
N ARG A 229 -24.38 2.32 -12.82
CA ARG A 229 -23.93 1.95 -11.47
C ARG A 229 -23.62 0.46 -11.31
N ARG A 230 -22.85 -0.06 -12.27
CA ARG A 230 -22.43 -1.47 -12.28
C ARG A 230 -21.09 -1.63 -12.99
N PHE A 231 -20.44 -2.77 -12.77
CA PHE A 231 -19.39 -3.23 -13.66
C PHE A 231 -19.59 -4.69 -14.03
N THR A 232 -18.98 -5.09 -15.14
CA THR A 232 -18.97 -6.49 -15.61
C THR A 232 -17.54 -7.02 -15.60
N ALA A 233 -17.32 -8.15 -14.96
CA ALA A 233 -16.06 -8.88 -14.93
C ALA A 233 -15.87 -9.75 -16.20
N PRO A 234 -14.66 -10.23 -16.50
CA PRO A 234 -14.36 -10.97 -17.74
C PRO A 234 -15.15 -12.27 -17.91
N ASP A 235 -15.52 -12.90 -16.80
CA ASP A 235 -16.34 -14.11 -16.75
C ASP A 235 -17.85 -13.84 -17.01
N GLY A 236 -18.22 -12.57 -17.21
CA GLY A 236 -19.60 -12.11 -17.38
C GLY A 236 -20.32 -11.81 -16.07
N THR A 237 -19.66 -11.94 -14.91
CA THR A 237 -20.24 -11.60 -13.62
C THR A 237 -20.53 -10.09 -13.56
N VAL A 238 -21.80 -9.74 -13.31
CA VAL A 238 -22.24 -8.36 -13.12
C VAL A 238 -22.27 -8.02 -11.63
N VAL A 239 -21.63 -6.91 -11.27
CA VAL A 239 -21.63 -6.34 -9.92
C VAL A 239 -22.38 -5.02 -9.96
N GLU A 240 -23.49 -4.95 -9.24
CA GLU A 240 -24.32 -3.76 -9.12
C GLU A 240 -24.00 -2.99 -7.83
N GLU A 241 -24.36 -1.71 -7.78
CA GLU A 241 -24.26 -0.88 -6.58
C GLU A 241 -24.88 -1.56 -5.35
N GLY A 242 -24.16 -1.52 -4.23
CA GLY A 242 -24.55 -2.23 -3.00
C GLY A 242 -23.99 -3.65 -2.89
N THR A 243 -23.46 -4.24 -3.96
CA THR A 243 -22.83 -5.57 -3.89
C THR A 243 -21.55 -5.51 -3.07
N VAL A 244 -21.40 -6.42 -2.10
CA VAL A 244 -20.20 -6.49 -1.27
C VAL A 244 -19.00 -6.97 -2.09
N LEU A 245 -17.89 -6.26 -1.93
CA LEU A 245 -16.60 -6.54 -2.56
C LEU A 245 -15.50 -6.58 -1.50
N SER A 246 -14.50 -7.41 -1.77
CA SER A 246 -13.21 -7.44 -1.09
C SER A 246 -12.14 -6.95 -2.05
N VAL A 247 -11.38 -5.92 -1.66
CA VAL A 247 -10.30 -5.35 -2.47
C VAL A 247 -8.97 -5.53 -1.75
N ASP A 248 -8.08 -6.29 -2.37
CA ASP A 248 -6.71 -6.47 -1.92
C ASP A 248 -5.77 -5.52 -2.68
N GLY A 249 -5.43 -4.41 -2.05
CA GLY A 249 -4.51 -3.43 -2.60
C GLY A 249 -3.04 -3.87 -2.58
N SER A 250 -2.71 -4.96 -1.88
CA SER A 250 -1.35 -5.53 -1.85
C SER A 250 -1.09 -6.45 -3.03
N THR A 251 -2.06 -7.30 -3.40
CA THR A 251 -1.94 -8.20 -4.56
C THR A 251 -2.57 -7.63 -5.83
N GLY A 252 -3.36 -6.56 -5.73
CA GLY A 252 -4.07 -5.98 -6.87
C GLY A 252 -5.34 -6.75 -7.21
N THR A 253 -5.88 -7.55 -6.29
CA THR A 253 -6.95 -8.51 -6.56
C THR A 253 -8.29 -8.03 -6.02
N VAL A 254 -9.36 -8.27 -6.79
CA VAL A 254 -10.73 -7.93 -6.42
C VAL A 254 -11.57 -9.19 -6.35
N TYR A 255 -12.30 -9.37 -5.25
CA TYR A 255 -13.17 -10.52 -5.02
C TYR A 255 -14.61 -10.09 -4.80
N ARG A 256 -15.53 -10.97 -5.18
CA ARG A 256 -16.95 -10.83 -4.84
C ARG A 256 -17.20 -11.32 -3.43
N GLY A 257 -18.00 -10.58 -2.67
CA GLY A 257 -18.36 -10.93 -1.30
C GLY A 257 -17.30 -10.52 -0.28
N ALA A 258 -17.54 -10.90 0.97
CA ALA A 258 -16.65 -10.61 2.08
C ALA A 258 -15.67 -11.77 2.27
N VAL A 259 -14.41 -11.55 1.89
CA VAL A 259 -13.30 -12.49 2.17
C VAL A 259 -12.87 -12.31 3.63
N PRO A 260 -12.65 -13.40 4.39
CA PRO A 260 -12.19 -13.30 5.77
C PRO A 260 -10.75 -12.78 5.83
N LEU A 261 -10.42 -12.15 6.96
CA LEU A 261 -9.08 -11.63 7.21
C LEU A 261 -8.23 -12.70 7.91
N ALA A 262 -6.98 -12.81 7.49
CA ALA A 262 -5.93 -13.58 8.13
C ALA A 262 -4.85 -12.65 8.69
N ASP A 263 -4.12 -13.13 9.69
CA ASP A 263 -3.00 -12.39 10.27
C ASP A 263 -1.91 -12.11 9.22
N SER A 264 -1.37 -10.89 9.26
CA SER A 264 -0.29 -10.52 8.37
C SER A 264 0.97 -11.36 8.63
N ALA A 265 1.84 -11.49 7.63
CA ALA A 265 3.12 -12.16 7.82
C ALA A 265 3.96 -11.53 8.95
N VAL A 266 3.83 -10.20 9.16
CA VAL A 266 4.52 -9.50 10.26
C VAL A 266 3.90 -9.84 11.61
N ILE A 267 2.57 -9.94 11.73
CA ILE A 267 1.93 -10.41 12.98
C ILE A 267 2.36 -11.83 13.30
N ARG A 268 2.29 -12.75 12.33
CA ARG A 268 2.70 -14.14 12.52
C ARG A 268 4.17 -14.21 12.98
N PHE A 269 5.06 -13.48 12.30
CA PHE A 269 6.45 -13.35 12.72
C PHE A 269 6.61 -12.85 14.18
N LEU A 270 5.89 -11.79 14.57
CA LEU A 270 5.96 -11.25 15.93
C LEU A 270 5.34 -12.19 16.98
N GLU A 271 4.42 -13.07 16.57
CA GLU A 271 3.73 -14.00 17.47
C GLU A 271 4.49 -15.31 17.67
N ASP A 272 5.00 -15.94 16.62
CA ASP A 272 5.61 -17.27 16.72
C ASP A 272 7.01 -17.37 16.10
N GLY A 273 7.52 -16.27 15.53
CA GLY A 273 8.82 -16.23 14.86
C GLY A 273 8.80 -16.79 13.44
N SER A 274 7.64 -17.16 12.89
CA SER A 274 7.51 -17.69 11.54
C SER A 274 8.00 -16.69 10.48
N ARG A 275 8.80 -17.22 9.54
CA ARG A 275 9.23 -16.51 8.34
C ARG A 275 8.68 -17.29 7.17
N GLY A 276 7.51 -16.88 6.66
CA GLY A 276 6.90 -17.52 5.50
C GLY A 276 7.78 -17.39 4.25
N GLU A 277 7.58 -18.29 3.27
CA GLU A 277 8.35 -18.32 2.01
C GLU A 277 8.06 -17.11 1.09
N ASP A 278 6.88 -16.51 1.17
CA ASP A 278 6.37 -15.54 0.19
C ASP A 278 6.59 -14.05 0.58
N THR A 279 7.21 -13.79 1.75
CA THR A 279 7.48 -12.42 2.26
C THR A 279 8.92 -12.22 2.70
N ALA A 280 9.85 -13.01 2.15
CA ALA A 280 11.23 -13.11 2.61
C ALA A 280 12.02 -11.78 2.65
N GLY A 281 11.55 -10.72 1.99
CA GLY A 281 12.14 -9.37 2.12
C GLY A 281 11.60 -8.56 3.29
N THR A 282 10.27 -8.49 3.42
CA THR A 282 9.59 -7.53 4.32
C THR A 282 9.70 -7.94 5.79
N VAL A 283 9.45 -9.21 6.10
CA VAL A 283 9.57 -9.72 7.48
C VAL A 283 11.01 -9.60 7.98
N ASP A 284 11.97 -9.91 7.12
CA ASP A 284 13.40 -9.80 7.45
C ASP A 284 13.82 -8.35 7.65
N ALA A 285 13.37 -7.42 6.81
CA ALA A 285 13.62 -6.00 6.97
C ALA A 285 13.05 -5.46 8.30
N VAL A 286 11.81 -5.85 8.65
CA VAL A 286 11.19 -5.52 9.95
C VAL A 286 12.00 -6.11 11.11
N ALA A 287 12.39 -7.38 11.03
CA ALA A 287 13.19 -8.04 12.06
C ALA A 287 14.53 -7.33 12.28
N ARG A 288 15.22 -6.93 11.20
CA ARG A 288 16.48 -6.18 11.26
C ARG A 288 16.28 -4.79 11.89
N ALA A 289 15.21 -4.09 11.52
CA ALA A 289 14.89 -2.78 12.08
C ALA A 289 14.58 -2.87 13.59
N LEU A 290 13.76 -3.83 14.02
CA LEU A 290 13.46 -4.07 15.43
C LEU A 290 14.71 -4.45 16.23
N ALA A 291 15.54 -5.36 15.71
CA ALA A 291 16.80 -5.72 16.35
C ALA A 291 17.74 -4.51 16.49
N ARG A 292 17.80 -3.63 15.47
CA ARG A 292 18.59 -2.40 15.58
C ARG A 292 18.00 -1.46 16.62
N ALA A 293 16.68 -1.25 16.61
CA ALA A 293 15.97 -0.42 17.58
C ALA A 293 16.24 -0.87 19.02
N ASP A 294 16.14 -2.17 19.29
CA ASP A 294 16.47 -2.76 20.59
C ASP A 294 17.94 -2.55 20.99
N SER A 295 18.86 -2.60 20.03
CA SER A 295 20.29 -2.43 20.32
C SER A 295 20.69 -0.99 20.68
N VAL A 296 19.92 0.01 20.23
CA VAL A 296 20.26 1.44 20.41
C VAL A 296 19.38 2.15 21.43
N ARG A 297 18.17 1.63 21.71
CA ARG A 297 17.26 2.27 22.65
C ARG A 297 17.84 2.24 24.06
N ARG A 298 17.59 3.32 24.79
CA ARG A 298 17.91 3.43 26.23
C ARG A 298 16.72 3.12 27.12
N LEU A 299 15.50 3.38 26.62
CA LEU A 299 14.26 3.10 27.34
C LEU A 299 13.90 1.62 27.23
N GLU A 300 13.47 1.04 28.34
CA GLU A 300 12.77 -0.23 28.34
C GLU A 300 11.36 -0.09 27.80
N VAL A 301 10.87 -1.11 27.11
CA VAL A 301 9.49 -1.18 26.63
C VAL A 301 8.75 -2.22 27.45
N ARG A 302 7.79 -1.76 28.26
CA ARG A 302 6.88 -2.62 29.04
C ARG A 302 5.48 -2.52 28.46
N ALA A 303 4.67 -3.55 28.68
CA ALA A 303 3.29 -3.59 28.20
C ALA A 303 2.29 -3.25 29.30
N ASN A 304 1.11 -2.79 28.88
CA ASN A 304 -0.07 -2.80 29.72
C ASN A 304 -0.81 -4.09 29.41
N ALA A 305 -0.97 -4.97 30.40
CA ALA A 305 -1.63 -6.26 30.23
C ALA A 305 -2.34 -6.65 31.51
N ASP A 306 -3.59 -7.05 31.35
CA ASP A 306 -4.50 -7.32 32.48
C ASP A 306 -4.85 -8.81 32.59
N THR A 307 -4.53 -9.60 31.56
CA THR A 307 -4.76 -11.06 31.51
C THR A 307 -3.45 -11.83 31.28
N PRO A 308 -3.37 -13.12 31.69
CA PRO A 308 -2.23 -13.97 31.36
C PRO A 308 -1.97 -14.07 29.85
N GLU A 309 -3.02 -14.09 29.03
CA GLU A 309 -2.97 -14.17 27.58
C GLU A 309 -2.34 -12.91 26.97
N ASP A 310 -2.77 -11.72 27.42
CA ASP A 310 -2.20 -10.44 26.99
C ASP A 310 -0.74 -10.32 27.42
N ALA A 311 -0.39 -10.76 28.63
CA ALA A 311 0.98 -10.73 29.12
C ALA A 311 1.90 -11.66 28.31
N ALA A 312 1.42 -12.87 27.97
CA ALA A 312 2.14 -13.80 27.12
C ALA A 312 2.33 -13.23 25.71
N ARG A 313 1.30 -12.60 25.14
CA ARG A 313 1.37 -11.96 23.81
C ARG A 313 2.32 -10.78 23.80
N ALA A 314 2.23 -9.89 24.78
CA ALA A 314 3.13 -8.76 24.95
C ALA A 314 4.61 -9.20 25.00
N ARG A 315 4.89 -10.30 25.71
CA ARG A 315 6.25 -10.86 25.77
C ARG A 315 6.75 -11.33 24.40
N ARG A 316 5.90 -11.94 23.57
CA ARG A 316 6.27 -12.38 22.21
C ARG A 316 6.62 -11.18 21.32
N PHE A 317 5.95 -10.05 21.52
CA PHE A 317 6.20 -8.78 20.81
C PHE A 317 7.42 -8.00 21.36
N GLY A 318 8.18 -8.57 22.31
CA GLY A 318 9.40 -7.96 22.85
C GLY A 318 9.21 -7.13 24.12
N ALA A 319 8.05 -7.16 24.77
CA ALA A 319 7.86 -6.46 26.05
C ALA A 319 8.78 -7.05 27.14
N GLN A 320 9.44 -6.18 27.88
CA GLN A 320 10.40 -6.53 28.94
C GLN A 320 9.75 -6.64 30.33
N GLY A 321 8.42 -6.59 30.39
CA GLY A 321 7.63 -6.71 31.61
C GLY A 321 6.28 -6.01 31.48
N ILE A 322 5.48 -6.07 32.55
CA ILE A 322 4.16 -5.40 32.61
C ILE A 322 4.30 -4.10 33.40
N GLY A 323 4.14 -2.96 32.75
CA GLY A 323 4.25 -1.63 33.36
C GLY A 323 2.97 -1.18 34.05
N LEU A 324 1.83 -1.70 33.62
CA LEU A 324 0.51 -1.44 34.18
C LEU A 324 -0.35 -2.69 34.05
N CYS A 325 -0.98 -3.09 35.14
CA CYS A 325 -1.99 -4.14 35.19
C CYS A 325 -3.20 -3.53 35.90
N ARG A 326 -4.31 -3.37 35.17
CA ARG A 326 -5.54 -2.75 35.65
C ARG A 326 -6.42 -3.82 36.27
N THR A 327 -6.49 -3.83 37.59
CA THR A 327 -7.26 -4.83 38.33
C THR A 327 -8.76 -4.70 38.05
N GLU A 328 -9.26 -3.51 37.71
CA GLU A 328 -10.67 -3.28 37.37
C GLU A 328 -11.11 -4.12 36.16
N HIS A 329 -10.22 -4.33 35.19
CA HIS A 329 -10.52 -5.14 34.01
C HIS A 329 -10.66 -6.64 34.33
N MET A 330 -10.06 -7.10 35.43
CA MET A 330 -10.14 -8.52 35.86
C MET A 330 -11.50 -8.91 36.43
N PHE A 331 -12.34 -7.92 36.74
CA PHE A 331 -13.69 -8.10 37.27
C PHE A 331 -14.78 -7.77 36.25
N LEU A 332 -14.46 -7.53 34.97
CA LEU A 332 -15.45 -7.38 33.91
C LEU A 332 -16.11 -8.74 33.56
N GLY A 333 -17.25 -8.70 32.86
CA GLY A 333 -17.97 -9.90 32.45
C GLY A 333 -18.65 -10.61 33.64
N GLU A 334 -18.53 -11.93 33.72
CA GLU A 334 -19.21 -12.75 34.75
C GLU A 334 -18.79 -12.39 36.18
N ARG A 335 -17.56 -11.88 36.37
CA ARG A 335 -17.00 -11.51 37.67
C ARG A 335 -17.47 -10.15 38.18
N ARG A 336 -18.21 -9.39 37.38
CA ARG A 336 -18.69 -8.05 37.73
C ARG A 336 -19.62 -8.08 38.94
N LYS A 337 -20.44 -9.12 39.03
CA LYS A 337 -21.38 -9.33 40.14
C LYS A 337 -20.67 -9.37 41.51
N LEU A 338 -19.45 -9.91 41.56
CA LEU A 338 -18.66 -9.99 42.80
C LEU A 338 -18.24 -8.62 43.33
N VAL A 339 -18.13 -7.62 42.44
CA VAL A 339 -17.82 -6.23 42.83
C VAL A 339 -19.10 -5.46 43.14
N GLU A 340 -20.20 -5.73 42.42
CA GLU A 340 -21.51 -5.11 42.69
C GLU A 340 -22.15 -5.57 44.00
N GLU A 341 -21.78 -6.76 44.48
CA GLU A 341 -22.21 -7.33 45.77
C GLU A 341 -21.35 -6.87 46.96
N MET A 342 -20.26 -6.15 46.72
CA MET A 342 -19.29 -5.69 47.73
C MET A 342 -19.62 -4.29 48.24
#